data_AF-A0A4R4JY17-F1
#
_entry.id   AF-A0A4R4JY17-F1
#
_cell.length_a   1.000
_cell.length_b   1.000
_cell.length_c   1.000
_cell.angle_alpha   90.00
_cell.angle_beta   90.00
_cell.angle_gamma   90.00
#
_symmetry.space_group_name_H-M   'P 1'
#
loop_
_entity.id
_entity.type
_entity.pdbx_description
1 polymer ?
#
loop_
_entity_poly.entity_id
_entity_poly.type
_entity_poly.pdbx_seq_one_letter_code
_entity_poly.pdbx_strand_id
1 'polypeptide(L)'
;MKDKNMSFSVNKDLDVHSKSFDAFISYMENCNEFWYIKDKESRFIYMNDYGLHHSGLPKGFNVEGKLDSECPVYWSEVADIIQSNDRRVMEEKKVIPTLITFIYGGRDKIIQPFMAHVAPLIKNGESIGVVGKARKLEVFSMYHMEINKPPESLSFGNPTEIFTDREFDIVFFALQSLSAKDIARKLDISYRTVQSRLQIIYQKIGINSLSQLKEYCRGKGYDNYAPTRFINPNPYIPLA
;
A
#
# COMPACT_ATOMS: atom_id res chain seq x y z
N MET A 1 -24.54 -35.20 5.69
CA MET A 1 -23.45 -34.26 5.33
C MET A 1 -22.27 -34.58 6.25
N LYS A 2 -21.15 -35.07 5.71
CA LYS A 2 -19.96 -35.33 6.52
C LYS A 2 -19.29 -33.99 6.84
N ASP A 3 -19.25 -33.64 8.11
CA ASP A 3 -18.46 -32.52 8.64
C ASP A 3 -17.01 -32.66 8.17
N LYS A 4 -16.57 -31.73 7.32
CA LYS A 4 -15.15 -31.59 6.98
C LYS A 4 -14.51 -30.70 8.05
N ASN A 5 -14.17 -31.30 9.19
CA ASN A 5 -13.25 -30.66 10.13
C ASN A 5 -11.85 -30.62 9.49
N MET A 6 -11.26 -29.43 9.35
CA MET A 6 -9.81 -29.31 9.17
C MET A 6 -9.18 -29.25 10.56
N SER A 7 -8.41 -30.27 10.93
CA SER A 7 -7.58 -30.27 12.13
C SER A 7 -6.13 -30.01 11.75
N PHE A 8 -5.55 -28.91 12.24
CA PHE A 8 -4.11 -28.69 12.22
C PHE A 8 -3.57 -28.85 13.64
N SER A 9 -2.59 -29.73 13.82
CA SER A 9 -1.85 -29.88 15.07
C SER A 9 -0.49 -29.20 14.87
N VAL A 10 -0.26 -28.06 15.53
CA VAL A 10 1.04 -27.38 15.55
C VAL A 10 1.49 -27.25 16.99
N ASN A 11 2.28 -28.23 17.44
CA ASN A 11 2.91 -28.32 18.77
C ASN A 11 1.95 -28.33 19.98
N LYS A 12 2.36 -29.04 21.03
CA LYS A 12 1.55 -29.38 22.21
C LYS A 12 1.03 -28.21 23.06
N ASP A 13 1.40 -26.96 22.74
CA ASP A 13 1.09 -25.78 23.55
C ASP A 13 0.15 -24.77 22.86
N LEU A 14 -0.27 -25.02 21.62
CA LEU A 14 -1.27 -24.20 20.93
C LEU A 14 -2.35 -25.08 20.29
N ASP A 15 -3.24 -25.57 21.13
CA ASP A 15 -4.35 -26.44 20.71
C ASP A 15 -5.52 -25.62 20.14
N VAL A 16 -5.34 -25.07 18.94
CA VAL A 16 -6.43 -24.40 18.21
C VAL A 16 -7.23 -25.46 17.46
N HIS A 17 -8.22 -26.04 18.14
CA HIS A 17 -9.23 -26.89 17.52
C HIS A 17 -10.45 -26.04 17.09
N SER A 18 -10.67 -25.88 15.78
CA SER A 18 -11.88 -25.21 15.27
C SER A 18 -12.67 -26.12 14.34
N LYS A 19 -13.97 -26.28 14.64
CA LYS A 19 -14.95 -26.95 13.76
C LYS A 19 -15.58 -25.98 12.75
N SER A 20 -15.26 -24.69 12.85
CA SER A 20 -15.76 -23.60 12.02
C SER A 20 -14.59 -22.72 11.54
N PHE A 21 -14.84 -21.86 10.57
CA PHE A 21 -13.85 -20.87 10.12
C PHE A 21 -13.83 -19.62 10.99
N ASP A 22 -14.58 -19.59 12.10
CA ASP A 22 -14.83 -18.37 12.89
C ASP A 22 -13.55 -17.73 13.45
N ALA A 23 -12.58 -18.53 13.89
CA ALA A 23 -11.29 -18.01 14.36
C ALA A 23 -10.48 -17.35 13.23
N PHE A 24 -10.55 -17.91 12.01
CA PHE A 24 -9.88 -17.34 10.84
C PHE A 24 -10.60 -16.09 10.31
N ILE A 25 -11.94 -16.11 10.31
CA ILE A 25 -12.76 -14.92 10.02
C ILE A 25 -12.45 -13.82 11.03
N SER A 26 -12.44 -14.15 12.33
CA SER A 26 -12.05 -13.22 13.39
C SER A 26 -10.65 -12.66 13.17
N TYR A 27 -9.69 -13.46 12.73
CA TYR A 27 -8.36 -12.96 12.37
C TYR A 27 -8.42 -11.97 11.20
N MET A 28 -9.11 -12.31 10.11
CA MET A 28 -9.26 -11.42 8.95
C MET A 28 -9.93 -10.10 9.33
N GLU A 29 -10.95 -10.12 10.20
CA GLU A 29 -11.64 -8.91 10.66
C GLU A 29 -10.81 -8.03 11.59
N ASN A 30 -9.91 -8.63 12.38
CA ASN A 30 -9.18 -7.90 13.43
C ASN A 30 -7.70 -7.67 13.11
N CYS A 31 -7.23 -8.12 11.94
CA CYS A 31 -5.89 -7.80 11.47
C CYS A 31 -5.87 -6.40 10.82
N ASN A 32 -4.74 -5.69 10.95
CA ASN A 32 -4.51 -4.40 10.29
C ASN A 32 -4.15 -4.57 8.80
N GLU A 33 -4.86 -5.46 8.11
CA GLU A 33 -4.64 -5.80 6.71
C GLU A 33 -5.97 -5.80 5.96
N PHE A 34 -5.91 -5.40 4.70
CA PHE A 34 -7.02 -5.43 3.76
C PHE A 34 -7.24 -6.87 3.32
N TRP A 35 -8.46 -7.39 3.47
CA TRP A 35 -8.85 -8.70 2.96
C TRP A 35 -10.10 -8.59 2.10
N TYR A 36 -10.09 -9.29 0.96
CA TYR A 36 -11.29 -9.52 0.17
C TYR A 36 -11.28 -10.90 -0.48
N ILE A 37 -12.48 -11.37 -0.80
CA ILE A 37 -12.70 -12.58 -1.58
C ILE A 37 -13.63 -12.22 -2.73
N LYS A 38 -13.30 -12.67 -3.95
CA LYS A 38 -14.18 -12.60 -5.11
C LYS A 38 -14.42 -13.99 -5.67
N ASP A 39 -15.57 -14.18 -6.31
CA ASP A 39 -15.88 -15.40 -7.05
C ASP A 39 -15.22 -15.44 -8.44
N LYS A 40 -15.52 -16.48 -9.22
CA LYS A 40 -15.01 -16.68 -10.59
C LYS A 40 -15.42 -15.57 -11.58
N GLU A 41 -16.46 -14.80 -11.27
CA GLU A 41 -16.95 -13.68 -12.08
C GLU A 41 -16.38 -12.35 -11.57
N SER A 42 -15.43 -12.39 -10.63
CA SER A 42 -14.83 -11.23 -9.97
C SER A 42 -15.85 -10.41 -9.15
N ARG A 43 -16.95 -11.03 -8.70
CA ARG A 43 -17.90 -10.40 -7.78
C ARG A 43 -17.42 -10.58 -6.36
N PHE A 44 -17.47 -9.51 -5.57
CA PHE A 44 -17.09 -9.58 -4.15
C PHE A 44 -18.02 -10.52 -3.39
N ILE A 45 -17.44 -11.45 -2.65
CA ILE A 45 -18.12 -12.30 -1.68
C ILE A 45 -17.90 -11.75 -0.26
N TYR A 46 -16.76 -11.09 -0.06
CA TYR A 46 -16.34 -10.61 1.25
C TYR A 46 -15.33 -9.48 1.11
N MET A 47 -15.38 -8.53 2.04
CA MET A 47 -14.33 -7.57 2.32
C MET A 47 -14.38 -7.24 3.82
N ASN A 48 -13.23 -7.26 4.51
CA ASN A 48 -13.19 -6.98 5.94
C ASN A 48 -13.36 -5.48 6.24
N ASP A 49 -13.65 -5.14 7.49
CA ASP A 49 -13.86 -3.74 7.92
C ASP A 49 -12.65 -2.84 7.63
N TYR A 50 -11.43 -3.37 7.82
CA TYR A 50 -10.21 -2.65 7.49
C TYR A 50 -10.17 -2.30 5.99
N GLY A 51 -10.58 -3.22 5.12
CA GLY A 51 -10.62 -2.99 3.69
C GLY A 51 -11.73 -2.05 3.23
N LEU A 52 -12.92 -2.18 3.80
CA LEU A 52 -14.02 -1.26 3.57
C LEU A 52 -13.64 0.18 3.96
N HIS A 53 -12.94 0.36 5.08
CA HIS A 53 -12.48 1.67 5.53
C HIS A 53 -11.46 2.31 4.58
N HIS A 54 -10.44 1.55 4.17
CA HIS A 54 -9.31 2.10 3.41
C HIS A 54 -9.54 2.15 1.89
N SER A 55 -10.50 1.40 1.35
CA SER A 55 -10.80 1.37 -0.09
C SER A 55 -11.43 2.67 -0.63
N GLY A 56 -11.85 3.58 0.26
CA GLY A 56 -12.56 4.81 -0.11
C GLY A 56 -14.05 4.61 -0.37
N LEU A 57 -14.58 3.41 -0.16
CA LEU A 57 -16.02 3.13 -0.29
C LEU A 57 -16.84 4.01 0.68
N PRO A 58 -18.06 4.42 0.29
CA PRO A 58 -18.96 5.12 1.19
C PRO A 58 -19.25 4.29 2.44
N LYS A 59 -19.35 4.96 3.59
CA LYS A 59 -19.67 4.31 4.86
C LYS A 59 -20.98 3.53 4.75
N GLY A 60 -20.95 2.24 5.09
CA GLY A 60 -22.11 1.34 5.04
C GLY A 60 -22.44 0.81 3.64
N PHE A 61 -21.61 1.05 2.63
CA PHE A 61 -21.76 0.43 1.33
C PHE A 61 -21.60 -1.10 1.44
N ASN A 62 -22.58 -1.85 0.93
CA ASN A 62 -22.49 -3.31 0.85
C ASN A 62 -21.84 -3.71 -0.49
N VAL A 63 -20.64 -4.27 -0.40
CA VAL A 63 -19.87 -4.71 -1.57
C VAL A 63 -20.28 -6.10 -2.07
N GLU A 64 -20.97 -6.91 -1.27
CA GLU A 64 -21.31 -8.30 -1.62
C GLU A 64 -22.14 -8.39 -2.93
N GLY A 65 -21.73 -9.30 -3.81
CA GLY A 65 -22.31 -9.53 -5.13
C GLY A 65 -21.92 -8.49 -6.20
N LYS A 66 -21.23 -7.41 -5.83
CA LYS A 66 -20.85 -6.32 -6.74
C LYS A 66 -19.57 -6.63 -7.50
N LEU A 67 -19.48 -6.15 -8.74
CA LEU A 67 -18.23 -6.02 -9.48
C LEU A 67 -17.47 -4.76 -9.04
N ASP A 68 -16.17 -4.70 -9.36
CA ASP A 68 -15.37 -3.50 -9.12
C ASP A 68 -15.97 -2.25 -9.79
N SER A 69 -16.54 -2.40 -10.98
CA SER A 69 -17.17 -1.32 -11.76
C SER A 69 -18.48 -0.81 -11.14
N GLU A 70 -19.12 -1.59 -10.26
CA GLU A 70 -20.35 -1.21 -9.57
C GLU A 70 -20.07 -0.46 -8.24
N CYS A 71 -18.81 -0.35 -7.86
CA CYS A 71 -18.40 0.32 -6.64
C CYS A 71 -18.31 1.85 -6.86
N PRO A 72 -18.90 2.68 -5.99
CA PRO A 72 -18.96 4.14 -6.17
C PRO A 72 -17.67 4.84 -5.72
N VAL A 73 -16.56 4.50 -6.37
CA VAL A 73 -15.18 4.88 -6.02
C VAL A 73 -14.31 4.95 -7.25
N TYR A 74 -13.26 5.77 -7.21
CA TYR A 74 -12.45 6.06 -8.40
C TYR A 74 -11.73 4.84 -9.01
N TRP A 75 -11.41 3.81 -8.23
CA TRP A 75 -10.79 2.60 -8.77
C TRP A 75 -11.75 1.74 -9.59
N SER A 76 -13.06 2.04 -9.58
CA SER A 76 -14.02 1.42 -10.50
C SER A 76 -13.74 1.77 -11.97
N GLU A 77 -13.07 2.89 -12.23
CA GLU A 77 -12.64 3.32 -13.57
C GLU A 77 -11.59 2.39 -14.19
N VAL A 78 -10.87 1.63 -13.36
CA VAL A 78 -9.87 0.63 -13.80
C VAL A 78 -10.33 -0.80 -13.54
N ALA A 79 -11.64 -1.03 -13.35
CA ALA A 79 -12.21 -2.35 -13.10
C ALA A 79 -11.78 -3.41 -14.11
N ASP A 80 -11.62 -3.06 -15.39
CA ASP A 80 -11.16 -3.98 -16.43
C ASP A 80 -9.75 -4.52 -16.14
N ILE A 81 -8.86 -3.67 -15.61
CA ILE A 81 -7.49 -4.06 -15.23
C ILE A 81 -7.53 -4.99 -14.02
N ILE A 82 -8.36 -4.65 -13.02
CA ILE A 82 -8.53 -5.46 -11.80
C ILE A 82 -9.05 -6.85 -12.17
N GLN A 83 -10.14 -6.93 -12.94
CA GLN A 83 -10.75 -8.20 -13.33
C GLN A 83 -9.88 -9.00 -14.30
N SER A 84 -9.07 -8.34 -15.14
CA SER A 84 -8.06 -9.01 -15.97
C SER A 84 -7.00 -9.69 -15.11
N ASN A 85 -6.53 -9.01 -14.05
CA ASN A 85 -5.63 -9.60 -13.07
C ASN A 85 -6.27 -10.77 -12.32
N ASP A 86 -7.53 -10.64 -11.90
CA ASP A 86 -8.26 -11.72 -11.22
C ASP A 86 -8.35 -12.98 -12.10
N ARG A 87 -8.68 -12.82 -13.39
CA ARG A 87 -8.65 -13.92 -14.38
C ARG A 87 -7.27 -14.54 -14.49
N ARG A 88 -6.23 -13.73 -14.64
CA ARG A 88 -4.84 -14.20 -14.75
C ARG A 88 -4.40 -14.99 -13.52
N VAL A 89 -4.71 -14.51 -12.32
CA VAL A 89 -4.45 -15.23 -11.05
C VAL A 89 -5.11 -16.61 -11.07
N MET A 90 -6.38 -16.68 -11.50
CA MET A 90 -7.12 -17.94 -11.56
C MET A 90 -6.59 -18.90 -12.62
N GLU A 91 -6.23 -18.42 -13.81
CA GLU A 91 -5.70 -19.20 -14.93
C GLU A 91 -4.29 -19.74 -14.63
N GLU A 92 -3.40 -18.89 -14.14
CA GLU A 92 -2.02 -19.27 -13.82
C GLU A 92 -1.91 -20.05 -12.50
N LYS A 93 -2.95 -19.97 -11.66
CA LYS A 93 -2.97 -20.53 -10.29
C LYS A 93 -1.77 -20.07 -9.47
N LYS A 94 -1.37 -18.81 -9.64
CA LYS A 94 -0.24 -18.17 -8.97
C LYS A 94 -0.66 -16.92 -8.24
N VAL A 95 0.08 -16.61 -7.18
CA VAL A 95 -0.05 -15.32 -6.50
C VAL A 95 0.56 -14.23 -7.37
N ILE A 96 -0.20 -13.16 -7.62
CA ILE A 96 0.30 -11.97 -8.30
C ILE A 96 0.41 -10.83 -7.28
N PRO A 97 1.64 -10.36 -6.99
CA PRO A 97 1.83 -9.14 -6.21
C PRO A 97 1.27 -7.95 -6.98
N THR A 98 0.56 -7.08 -6.29
CA THR A 98 -0.12 -5.92 -6.89
C THR A 98 0.09 -4.70 -6.01
N LEU A 99 0.55 -3.61 -6.61
CA LEU A 99 0.55 -2.31 -5.94
C LEU A 99 -0.82 -1.67 -6.10
N ILE A 100 -1.49 -1.41 -4.98
CA ILE A 100 -2.80 -0.74 -4.96
C ILE A 100 -2.64 0.58 -4.24
N THR A 101 -3.02 1.69 -4.86
CA THR A 101 -3.08 2.99 -4.18
C THR A 101 -4.52 3.30 -3.91
N PHE A 102 -4.90 3.56 -2.65
CA PHE A 102 -6.23 3.98 -2.24
C PHE A 102 -6.27 5.47 -1.85
N ILE A 103 -7.43 6.09 -2.05
CA ILE A 103 -7.77 7.43 -1.56
C ILE A 103 -8.97 7.32 -0.61
N TYR A 104 -8.79 7.72 0.64
CA TYR A 104 -9.82 7.62 1.69
C TYR A 104 -9.73 8.79 2.69
N GLY A 105 -10.48 8.75 3.80
CA GLY A 105 -10.51 9.83 4.80
C GLY A 105 -11.44 11.00 4.47
N GLY A 106 -12.32 10.84 3.48
CA GLY A 106 -13.35 11.84 3.15
C GLY A 106 -12.75 13.17 2.70
N ARG A 107 -12.85 14.20 3.55
CA ARG A 107 -12.35 15.56 3.22
C ARG A 107 -10.82 15.64 3.20
N ASP A 108 -10.15 14.81 4.00
CA ASP A 108 -8.69 14.86 4.15
C ASP A 108 -7.96 14.19 2.97
N LYS A 109 -8.67 13.40 2.16
CA LYS A 109 -8.17 12.75 0.93
C LYS A 109 -6.78 12.11 1.10
N ILE A 110 -6.68 11.20 2.07
CA ILE A 110 -5.46 10.46 2.37
C ILE A 110 -5.14 9.52 1.21
N ILE A 111 -3.94 9.64 0.65
CA ILE A 111 -3.44 8.80 -0.45
C ILE A 111 -2.46 7.77 0.14
N GLN A 112 -2.84 6.49 0.11
CA GLN A 112 -2.08 5.42 0.74
C GLN A 112 -1.82 4.27 -0.24
N PRO A 113 -0.55 3.96 -0.53
CA PRO A 113 -0.18 2.74 -1.23
C PRO A 113 -0.26 1.52 -0.31
N PHE A 114 -0.64 0.39 -0.90
CA PHE A 114 -0.73 -0.93 -0.32
C PHE A 114 -0.01 -1.93 -1.22
N MET A 115 0.74 -2.84 -0.61
CA MET A 115 1.25 -4.03 -1.29
C MET A 115 0.25 -5.17 -1.08
N ALA A 116 -0.42 -5.57 -2.15
CA ALA A 116 -1.36 -6.67 -2.17
C ALA A 116 -0.73 -7.94 -2.75
N HIS A 117 -1.20 -9.08 -2.26
CA HIS A 117 -1.00 -10.39 -2.87
C HIS A 117 -2.39 -10.92 -3.24
N VAL A 118 -2.63 -11.09 -4.54
CA VAL A 118 -3.87 -11.68 -5.05
C VAL A 118 -3.60 -13.13 -5.39
N ALA A 119 -4.26 -14.04 -4.70
CA ALA A 119 -4.05 -15.47 -4.77
C ALA A 119 -5.30 -16.19 -5.29
N PRO A 120 -5.15 -17.32 -6.02
CA PRO A 120 -6.30 -18.09 -6.46
C PRO A 120 -6.95 -18.80 -5.26
N LEU A 121 -8.27 -18.79 -5.19
CA LEU A 121 -9.02 -19.63 -4.27
C LEU A 121 -9.28 -20.98 -4.94
N ILE A 122 -8.62 -22.05 -4.49
CA ILE A 122 -8.66 -23.37 -5.13
C ILE A 122 -9.59 -24.34 -4.39
N LYS A 123 -10.45 -25.03 -5.14
CA LYS A 123 -11.27 -26.15 -4.65
C LYS A 123 -11.22 -27.31 -5.64
N ASN A 124 -10.84 -28.50 -5.15
CA ASN A 124 -10.69 -29.71 -5.96
C ASN A 124 -9.77 -29.53 -7.20
N GLY A 125 -8.72 -28.72 -7.07
CA GLY A 125 -7.79 -28.42 -8.16
C GLY A 125 -8.26 -27.31 -9.12
N GLU A 126 -9.49 -26.81 -9.00
CA GLU A 126 -10.03 -25.71 -9.81
C GLU A 126 -10.04 -24.39 -9.07
N SER A 127 -9.79 -23.30 -9.80
CA SER A 127 -9.93 -21.93 -9.29
C SER A 127 -11.41 -21.56 -9.22
N ILE A 128 -11.90 -21.23 -8.02
CA ILE A 128 -13.29 -20.84 -7.78
C ILE A 128 -13.44 -19.33 -7.52
N GLY A 129 -12.34 -18.58 -7.57
CA GLY A 129 -12.28 -17.16 -7.28
C GLY A 129 -10.88 -16.71 -6.91
N VAL A 130 -10.77 -15.54 -6.30
CA VAL A 130 -9.52 -14.98 -5.80
C VAL A 130 -9.65 -14.49 -4.36
N VAL A 131 -8.54 -14.50 -3.63
CA VAL A 131 -8.40 -13.86 -2.32
C VAL A 131 -7.31 -12.82 -2.45
N GLY A 132 -7.62 -11.57 -2.12
CA GLY A 132 -6.60 -10.53 -2.00
C GLY A 132 -6.35 -10.18 -0.55
N LYS A 133 -5.07 -10.14 -0.18
CA LYS A 133 -4.57 -9.64 1.09
C LYS A 133 -3.65 -8.47 0.81
N ALA A 134 -3.84 -7.33 1.46
CA ALA A 134 -2.94 -6.18 1.30
C ALA A 134 -2.56 -5.54 2.64
N ARG A 135 -1.33 -5.07 2.72
CA ARG A 135 -0.83 -4.25 3.84
C ARG A 135 -0.36 -2.91 3.30
N LYS A 136 -0.34 -1.87 4.13
CA LYS A 136 0.23 -0.57 3.73
C LYS A 136 1.65 -0.81 3.22
N LEU A 137 2.02 -0.14 2.13
CA LEU A 137 3.37 -0.27 1.59
C LEU A 137 4.34 0.31 2.61
N GLU A 138 5.27 -0.49 3.11
CA GLU A 138 6.23 -0.10 4.13
C GLU A 138 7.55 0.31 3.50
N VAL A 139 8.19 1.35 4.04
CA VAL A 139 9.56 1.73 3.74
C VAL A 139 10.48 1.00 4.71
N PHE A 140 11.29 0.08 4.20
CA PHE A 140 12.34 -0.57 4.97
C PHE A 140 13.71 -0.21 4.40
N SER A 141 14.55 0.41 5.21
CA SER A 141 15.85 0.92 4.80
C SER A 141 16.94 0.51 5.80
N MET A 142 18.21 0.61 5.40
CA MET A 142 19.33 0.31 6.30
C MET A 142 19.31 1.13 7.59
N TYR A 143 18.72 2.33 7.55
CA TYR A 143 18.53 3.14 8.76
C TYR A 143 17.63 2.46 9.78
N HIS A 144 16.51 1.87 9.36
CA HIS A 144 15.61 1.12 10.23
C HIS A 144 16.34 -0.05 10.92
N MET A 145 17.21 -0.74 10.18
CA MET A 145 18.05 -1.81 10.73
C MET A 145 19.08 -1.28 11.74
N GLU A 146 19.73 -0.16 11.45
CA GLU A 146 20.74 0.47 12.32
C GLU A 146 20.16 0.85 13.68
N ILE A 147 18.95 1.40 13.72
CA ILE A 147 18.30 1.87 14.96
C ILE A 147 17.35 0.83 15.57
N ASN A 148 17.29 -0.39 15.03
CA ASN A 148 16.34 -1.44 15.44
C ASN A 148 14.87 -0.99 15.48
N LYS A 149 14.47 -0.14 14.52
CA LYS A 149 13.10 0.35 14.39
C LYS A 149 12.38 -0.47 13.31
N PRO A 150 11.11 -0.88 13.53
CA PRO A 150 10.34 -1.54 12.48
C PRO A 150 10.12 -0.61 11.28
N PRO A 151 9.88 -1.17 10.08
CA PRO A 151 9.45 -0.39 8.92
C PRO A 151 8.22 0.46 9.23
N GLU A 152 8.11 1.61 8.57
CA GLU A 152 6.94 2.48 8.68
C GLU A 152 6.21 2.57 7.33
N SER A 153 4.92 2.88 7.36
CA SER A 153 4.11 2.99 6.15
C SER A 153 4.50 4.21 5.32
N LEU A 154 4.72 4.00 4.02
CA LEU A 154 4.88 5.06 3.03
C LEU A 154 3.57 5.84 2.92
N SER A 155 3.65 7.16 2.93
CA SER A 155 2.55 8.08 2.60
C SER A 155 2.95 9.00 1.46
N PHE A 156 1.96 9.61 0.80
CA PHE A 156 2.21 10.66 -0.17
C PHE A 156 1.83 12.03 0.38
N GLY A 157 2.56 13.06 -0.08
CA GLY A 157 2.35 14.42 0.39
C GLY A 157 3.60 15.03 0.96
N ASN A 158 3.54 16.34 1.12
CA ASN A 158 4.50 17.07 1.90
C ASN A 158 4.09 17.02 3.37
N PRO A 159 4.89 16.41 4.27
CA PRO A 159 4.52 16.22 5.67
C PRO A 159 4.66 17.49 6.51
N THR A 160 5.01 18.64 5.93
CA THR A 160 5.36 19.84 6.69
C THR A 160 5.10 21.14 5.93
N GLU A 161 4.75 22.18 6.68
CA GLU A 161 4.64 23.56 6.17
C GLU A 161 6.00 24.26 6.02
N ILE A 162 7.08 23.68 6.55
CA ILE A 162 8.43 24.28 6.49
C ILE A 162 8.95 24.31 5.05
N PHE A 163 8.71 23.22 4.33
CA PHE A 163 9.09 23.06 2.93
C PHE A 163 7.88 23.32 2.04
N THR A 164 8.11 23.97 0.92
CA THR A 164 7.15 23.93 -0.19
C THR A 164 7.22 22.56 -0.88
N ASP A 165 6.18 22.18 -1.63
CA ASP A 165 6.20 20.90 -2.38
C ASP A 165 7.41 20.77 -3.32
N ARG A 166 7.82 21.89 -3.94
CA ARG A 166 8.98 21.95 -4.83
C ARG A 166 10.32 21.82 -4.09
N GLU A 167 10.37 22.18 -2.81
CA GLU A 167 11.53 21.94 -1.96
C GLU A 167 11.50 20.49 -1.44
N PHE A 168 10.33 19.98 -1.07
CA PHE A 168 10.16 18.60 -0.63
C PHE A 168 10.51 17.60 -1.74
N ASP A 169 10.23 17.90 -3.00
CA ASP A 169 10.73 17.17 -4.18
C ASP A 169 12.25 16.99 -4.17
N ILE A 170 12.98 18.04 -3.79
CA ILE A 170 14.45 18.01 -3.70
C ILE A 170 14.90 17.24 -2.45
N VAL A 171 14.23 17.46 -1.31
CA VAL A 171 14.49 16.72 -0.07
C VAL A 171 14.35 15.22 -0.32
N PHE A 172 13.28 14.78 -0.96
CA PHE A 172 13.02 13.37 -1.30
C PHE A 172 14.20 12.70 -2.00
N PHE A 173 14.75 13.32 -3.04
CA PHE A 173 15.92 12.76 -3.74
C PHE A 173 17.23 12.95 -2.97
N ALA A 174 17.37 14.02 -2.19
CA ALA A 174 18.53 14.23 -1.34
C ALA A 174 18.62 13.14 -0.25
N LEU A 175 17.50 12.70 0.32
CA LEU A 175 17.45 11.58 1.28
C LEU A 175 17.96 10.26 0.67
N GLN A 176 17.78 10.07 -0.64
CA GLN A 176 18.33 8.96 -1.42
C GLN A 176 19.80 9.13 -1.82
N SER A 177 20.46 10.21 -1.37
CA SER A 177 21.87 10.54 -1.68
C SER A 177 22.16 10.86 -3.14
N LEU A 178 21.16 11.27 -3.93
CA LEU A 178 21.39 11.70 -5.30
C LEU A 178 22.21 13.00 -5.33
N SER A 179 23.11 13.12 -6.32
CA SER A 179 23.84 14.37 -6.51
C SER A 179 22.91 15.48 -7.01
N ALA A 180 23.27 16.74 -6.79
CA ALA A 180 22.48 17.86 -7.31
C ALA A 180 22.31 17.82 -8.85
N LYS A 181 23.26 17.22 -9.58
CA LYS A 181 23.13 16.99 -11.03
C LYS A 181 22.07 15.93 -11.35
N ASP A 182 21.97 14.88 -10.55
CA ASP A 182 20.99 13.81 -10.76
C ASP A 182 19.59 14.28 -10.39
N ILE A 183 19.49 15.02 -9.27
CA ILE A 183 18.24 15.67 -8.85
C ILE A 183 17.73 16.61 -9.95
N ALA A 184 18.63 17.43 -10.52
CA ALA A 184 18.30 18.34 -11.61
C ALA A 184 17.71 17.60 -12.83
N ARG A 185 18.33 16.48 -13.22
CA ARG A 185 17.84 15.62 -14.30
C ARG A 185 16.49 14.97 -13.97
N LYS A 186 16.30 14.49 -12.74
CA LYS A 186 15.06 13.83 -12.29
C LYS A 186 13.87 14.80 -12.21
N LEU A 187 14.13 16.06 -11.86
CA LEU A 187 13.12 17.10 -11.70
C LEU A 187 12.94 18.00 -12.93
N ASP A 188 13.73 17.77 -13.98
CA ASP A 188 13.79 18.60 -15.20
C ASP A 188 13.97 20.10 -14.90
N ILE A 189 14.95 20.41 -14.06
CA ILE A 189 15.33 21.79 -13.68
C ILE A 189 16.84 21.96 -13.75
N SER A 190 17.32 23.22 -13.72
CA SER A 190 18.76 23.47 -13.78
C SER A 190 19.48 23.01 -12.50
N TYR A 191 20.73 22.55 -12.67
CA TYR A 191 21.64 22.25 -11.56
C TYR A 191 21.76 23.41 -10.56
N ARG A 192 21.84 24.66 -11.07
CA ARG A 192 21.92 25.87 -10.23
C ARG A 192 20.66 26.06 -9.39
N THR A 193 19.49 25.75 -9.94
CA THR A 193 18.21 25.79 -9.21
C THR A 193 18.22 24.80 -8.06
N VAL A 194 18.71 23.57 -8.27
CA VAL A 194 18.83 22.57 -7.20
C VAL A 194 19.76 23.04 -6.10
N GLN A 195 20.95 23.55 -6.45
CA GLN A 195 21.91 24.05 -5.46
C GLN A 195 21.33 25.20 -4.62
N SER A 196 20.70 26.18 -5.28
CA SER A 196 20.07 27.31 -4.60
C SER A 196 18.94 26.86 -3.67
N ARG A 197 18.09 25.92 -4.09
CA ARG A 197 17.02 25.39 -3.24
C ARG A 197 17.55 24.57 -2.07
N LEU A 198 18.60 23.77 -2.26
CA LEU A 198 19.25 23.06 -1.15
C LEU A 198 19.80 24.03 -0.10
N GLN A 199 20.40 25.15 -0.52
CA GLN A 199 20.85 26.18 0.41
C GLN A 199 19.68 26.80 1.20
N ILE A 200 18.56 27.11 0.53
CA ILE A 200 17.35 27.61 1.18
C ILE A 200 16.80 26.59 2.18
N ILE A 201 16.70 25.31 1.79
CA ILE A 201 16.27 24.22 2.68
C ILE A 201 17.16 24.17 3.92
N TYR A 202 18.49 24.21 3.74
CA TYR A 202 19.45 24.19 4.84
C TYR A 202 19.27 25.38 5.78
N GLN A 203 19.07 26.59 5.24
CA GLN A 203 18.81 27.79 6.03
C GLN A 203 17.50 27.69 6.83
N LYS A 204 16.42 27.18 6.22
CA LYS A 204 15.11 27.05 6.87
C LYS A 204 15.13 26.20 8.13
N ILE A 205 15.98 25.17 8.18
CA ILE A 205 16.08 24.26 9.33
C ILE A 205 17.39 24.41 10.10
N GLY A 206 18.19 25.45 9.80
CA GLY A 206 19.42 25.77 10.55
C GLY A 206 20.55 24.76 10.42
N ILE A 207 20.68 24.09 9.27
CA ILE A 207 21.74 23.09 9.01
C ILE A 207 22.68 23.56 7.89
N ASN A 208 23.74 22.80 7.62
CA ASN A 208 24.71 23.15 6.58
C ASN A 208 25.16 21.97 5.70
N SER A 209 24.64 20.76 5.92
CA SER A 209 25.10 19.57 5.20
C SER A 209 23.98 18.58 4.90
N LEU A 210 24.21 17.74 3.89
CA LEU A 210 23.29 16.66 3.54
C LEU A 210 23.12 15.64 4.67
N SER A 211 24.17 15.38 5.45
CA SER A 211 24.12 14.47 6.60
C SER A 211 23.12 14.97 7.65
N GLN A 212 23.20 16.25 7.99
CA GLN A 212 22.27 16.88 8.92
C GLN A 212 20.84 16.93 8.36
N LEU A 213 20.66 17.10 7.04
CA LEU A 213 19.32 17.04 6.43
C LEU A 213 18.70 15.65 6.62
N LYS A 214 19.47 14.59 6.40
CA LYS A 214 19.00 13.22 6.60
C LYS A 214 18.64 12.95 8.05
N GLU A 215 19.50 13.35 8.98
CA GLU A 215 19.24 13.22 10.42
C GLU A 215 17.97 13.96 10.84
N TYR A 216 17.83 15.22 10.41
CA TYR A 216 16.64 16.03 10.66
C TYR A 216 15.37 15.35 10.12
N CYS A 217 15.37 14.91 8.86
CA CYS A 217 14.21 14.30 8.23
C CYS A 217 13.82 12.97 8.91
N ARG A 218 14.80 12.12 9.23
CA ARG A 218 14.58 10.86 9.95
C ARG A 218 14.00 11.09 11.34
N GLY A 219 14.54 12.06 12.08
CA GLY A 219 14.01 12.45 13.39
C GLY A 219 12.58 13.00 13.35
N LYS A 220 12.12 13.43 12.18
CA LYS A 220 10.74 13.89 11.92
C LYS A 220 9.87 12.86 11.19
N GLY A 221 10.42 11.73 10.76
CA GLY A 221 9.73 10.73 9.94
C GLY A 221 9.40 11.19 8.51
N TYR A 222 10.08 12.23 8.00
CA TYR A 222 9.83 12.75 6.64
C TYR A 222 10.32 11.79 5.54
N ASP A 223 11.20 10.85 5.89
CA ASP A 223 11.67 9.77 5.01
C ASP A 223 10.62 8.68 4.74
N ASN A 224 9.47 8.74 5.42
CA ASN A 224 8.29 7.91 5.12
C ASN A 224 7.33 8.56 4.13
N TYR A 225 7.69 9.71 3.54
CA TYR A 225 6.83 10.45 2.62
C TYR A 225 7.46 10.54 1.23
N ALA A 226 6.63 10.29 0.22
CA ALA A 226 6.96 10.58 -1.18
C ALA A 226 6.14 11.78 -1.68
N PRO A 227 6.73 12.66 -2.52
CA PRO A 227 5.97 13.72 -3.17
C PRO A 227 4.79 13.19 -4.00
N THR A 228 3.66 13.90 -3.96
CA THR A 228 2.42 13.51 -4.68
C THR A 228 2.61 13.37 -6.19
N ARG A 229 3.56 14.11 -6.77
CA ARG A 229 3.88 14.02 -8.20
C ARG A 229 4.39 12.64 -8.66
N PHE A 230 4.78 11.77 -7.72
CA PHE A 230 5.21 10.41 -8.00
C PHE A 230 4.11 9.36 -7.79
N ILE A 231 2.90 9.79 -7.45
CA ILE A 231 1.73 8.89 -7.44
C ILE A 231 1.51 8.40 -8.87
N ASN A 232 1.36 7.08 -9.02
CA ASN A 232 1.03 6.51 -10.32
C ASN A 232 -0.43 6.85 -10.67
N PRO A 233 -0.72 7.34 -11.88
CA PRO A 233 -2.11 7.61 -12.29
C PRO A 233 -2.97 6.35 -12.32
N ASN A 234 -2.38 5.16 -12.51
CA ASN A 234 -3.08 3.90 -12.37
C ASN A 234 -3.03 3.44 -10.90
N PRO A 235 -4.16 3.38 -10.18
CA PRO A 235 -4.20 2.98 -8.78
C PRO A 235 -4.07 1.47 -8.57
N TYR A 236 -4.05 0.65 -9.64
CA TYR A 236 -3.95 -0.80 -9.55
C TYR A 236 -2.92 -1.34 -10.55
N ILE A 237 -1.79 -1.84 -10.04
CA ILE A 237 -0.65 -2.25 -10.85
C ILE A 237 -0.22 -3.68 -10.48
N PRO A 238 -0.58 -4.69 -11.28
CA PRO A 238 0.02 -6.02 -11.19
C PRO A 238 1.53 -5.96 -11.43
N LEU A 239 2.33 -6.64 -10.60
CA LEU A 239 3.81 -6.59 -10.63
C LEU A 239 4.46 -7.85 -11.22
N ALA A 240 3.69 -8.68 -11.93
CA ALA A 240 4.17 -9.92 -12.57
C ALA A 240 3.78 -9.94 -14.05
#